data_AF-A0A3L5TR99-F1
#
_entry.id   AF-A0A3L5TR99-F1
#
_cell.length_a   1.000
_cell.length_b   1.000
_cell.length_c   1.000
_cell.angle_alpha   90.00
_cell.angle_beta   90.00
_cell.angle_gamma   90.00
#
_symmetry.space_group_name_H-M   'P 1'
#
loop_
_entity.id
_entity.type
_entity.pdbx_description
1 polymer ?
#
loop_
_entity_poly.entity_id
_entity_poly.type
_entity_poly.pdbx_seq_one_letter_code
_entity_poly.pdbx_strand_id
1 'polypeptide(L)'
;MKKLFELLDFEVIVLENRKSGDLWEDLQAINRQIENNCDCLACVISSHGAEIPIASSSETSPQPRHHVLYTEDNIIPTDTILKLFNDENCPNLQGKPRMFFIQACRSIFDIAPKSEVDEGYTIDLVQDQVDIDKVPEKTKETLADTHGRHEEEENNLSICKPIEPVDFCLIPCYEDYLVMFSSSSGKLGWSNKGKGGWLLYCLFTVFEELLDTNFDNFLQILSRVCGKMATDLETSHGNKVYNKTKSAAVIYHMLTKDLYLRPKSMMESET
;
A
#
# COMPACT_ATOMS: atom_id res chain seq x y z
N MET A 1 3.03 -4.06 17.88
CA MET A 1 2.86 -5.13 16.88
C MET A 1 2.87 -6.52 17.49
N LYS A 2 3.94 -7.00 18.14
CA LYS A 2 3.96 -8.31 18.81
C LYS A 2 2.70 -8.59 19.65
N LYS A 3 2.44 -7.72 20.64
CA LYS A 3 1.22 -7.78 21.49
C LYS A 3 -0.07 -7.89 20.68
N LEU A 4 -0.20 -7.15 19.59
CA LEU A 4 -1.42 -7.16 18.77
C LEU A 4 -1.62 -8.53 18.09
N PHE A 5 -0.58 -9.07 17.46
CA PHE A 5 -0.71 -10.37 16.78
C PHE A 5 -0.84 -11.53 17.77
N GLU A 6 -0.24 -11.44 18.96
CA GLU A 6 -0.49 -12.39 20.06
C GLU A 6 -1.96 -12.35 20.52
N LEU A 7 -2.58 -11.16 20.59
CA LEU A 7 -4.01 -11.04 20.91
C LEU A 7 -4.92 -11.62 19.82
N LEU A 8 -4.43 -11.73 18.59
CA LEU A 8 -5.12 -12.36 17.46
C LEU A 8 -4.76 -13.86 17.32
N ASP A 9 -4.18 -14.46 18.37
CA ASP A 9 -3.76 -15.87 18.45
C ASP A 9 -2.73 -16.31 17.38
N PHE A 10 -1.89 -15.38 16.92
CA PHE A 10 -0.72 -15.74 16.11
C PHE A 10 0.43 -16.24 16.99
N GLU A 11 1.15 -17.24 16.49
CA GLU A 11 2.50 -17.51 16.95
C GLU A 11 3.45 -16.42 16.42
N VAL A 12 4.01 -15.60 17.32
CA VAL A 12 4.81 -14.43 16.93
C VAL A 12 6.30 -14.69 17.12
N ILE A 13 7.04 -14.69 16.00
CA ILE A 13 8.50 -14.74 15.95
C ILE A 13 9.03 -13.32 15.74
N VAL A 14 9.94 -12.87 16.61
CA VAL A 14 10.57 -11.53 16.52
C VAL A 14 12.04 -11.67 16.13
N LEU A 15 12.40 -11.02 15.03
CA LEU A 15 13.77 -10.96 14.51
C LEU A 15 14.24 -9.50 14.58
N GLU A 16 15.29 -9.22 15.36
CA GLU A 16 15.79 -7.85 15.57
C GLU A 16 17.18 -7.68 14.98
N ASN A 17 17.37 -6.58 14.22
CA ASN A 17 18.66 -6.12 13.69
C ASN A 17 19.52 -7.25 13.06
N ARG A 18 18.89 -8.12 12.29
CA ARG A 18 19.57 -9.25 11.67
C ARG A 18 20.43 -8.78 10.49
N LYS A 19 21.58 -9.42 10.32
CA LYS A 19 22.35 -9.35 9.07
C LYS A 19 21.60 -10.03 7.95
N SER A 20 21.92 -9.69 6.72
CA SER A 20 21.27 -10.22 5.51
C SER A 20 21.27 -11.74 5.45
N GLY A 21 22.42 -12.37 5.68
CA GLY A 21 22.56 -13.84 5.72
C GLY A 21 21.72 -14.46 6.83
N ASP A 22 21.86 -13.97 8.06
CA ASP A 22 21.13 -14.48 9.23
C ASP A 22 19.61 -14.34 9.06
N LEU A 23 19.15 -13.19 8.56
CA LEU A 23 17.74 -12.95 8.27
C LEU A 23 17.21 -13.95 7.23
N TRP A 24 17.98 -14.20 6.17
CA TRP A 24 17.60 -15.15 5.14
C TRP A 24 17.53 -16.60 5.67
N GLU A 25 18.44 -16.98 6.55
CA GLU A 25 18.41 -18.28 7.23
C GLU A 25 17.19 -18.42 8.16
N ASP A 26 16.89 -17.38 8.95
CA ASP A 26 15.72 -17.36 9.82
C ASP A 26 14.42 -17.47 9.02
N LEU A 27 14.27 -16.71 7.94
CA LEU A 27 13.08 -16.75 7.08
C LEU A 27 12.89 -18.14 6.47
N GLN A 28 13.96 -18.80 6.03
CA GLN A 28 13.90 -20.18 5.53
C GLN A 28 13.58 -21.19 6.64
N ALA A 29 14.03 -20.95 7.86
CA ALA A 29 13.69 -21.80 9.01
C ALA A 29 12.20 -21.67 9.34
N ILE A 30 11.66 -20.44 9.35
CA ILE A 30 10.24 -20.16 9.55
C ILE A 30 9.40 -20.83 8.46
N ASN A 31 9.75 -20.65 7.18
CA ASN A 31 9.05 -21.31 6.07
C ASN A 31 8.94 -22.83 6.28
N ARG A 32 10.02 -23.48 6.73
CA ARG A 32 10.06 -24.93 7.01
C ARG A 32 9.21 -25.37 8.20
N GLN A 33 8.88 -24.46 9.12
CA GLN A 33 8.05 -24.73 10.29
C GLN A 33 6.55 -24.53 10.02
N ILE A 34 6.16 -23.93 8.88
CA ILE A 34 4.75 -23.69 8.58
C ILE A 34 4.04 -25.01 8.33
N GLU A 35 3.07 -25.31 9.18
CA GLU A 35 2.22 -26.49 9.11
C GLU A 35 0.94 -26.24 8.28
N ASN A 36 0.33 -27.32 7.79
CA ASN A 36 -0.90 -27.23 7.00
C ASN A 36 -2.15 -26.83 7.83
N ASN A 37 -2.09 -26.87 9.16
CA ASN A 37 -3.16 -26.38 10.05
C ASN A 37 -3.12 -24.86 10.27
N CYS A 38 -2.09 -24.17 9.75
CA CYS A 38 -1.99 -22.71 9.81
C CYS A 38 -3.13 -22.06 9.03
N ASP A 39 -3.76 -21.02 9.57
CA ASP A 39 -4.89 -20.33 8.93
C ASP A 39 -4.44 -19.25 7.94
N CYS A 40 -3.35 -18.54 8.25
CA CYS A 40 -2.76 -17.48 7.44
C CYS A 40 -1.34 -17.13 7.91
N LEU A 41 -0.60 -16.37 7.09
CA LEU A 41 0.70 -15.80 7.45
C LEU A 41 0.58 -14.27 7.58
N ALA A 42 1.18 -13.71 8.64
CA ALA A 42 1.39 -12.27 8.76
C ALA A 42 2.89 -11.97 8.96
N CYS A 43 3.47 -11.12 8.10
CA CYS A 43 4.86 -10.68 8.18
C CYS A 43 4.89 -9.15 8.33
N VAL A 44 5.45 -8.67 9.45
CA VAL A 44 5.59 -7.24 9.73
C VAL A 44 7.05 -6.86 9.65
N ILE A 45 7.37 -5.91 8.77
CA ILE A 45 8.73 -5.46 8.51
C ILE A 45 8.85 -3.99 8.85
N SER A 46 9.84 -3.64 9.67
CA SER A 46 10.19 -2.25 10.00
C SER A 46 11.68 -2.05 9.77
N SER A 47 12.06 -1.36 8.71
CA SER A 47 13.46 -1.06 8.38
C SER A 47 13.59 0.23 7.56
N HIS A 48 14.82 0.60 7.21
CA HIS A 48 15.05 1.44 6.05
C HIS A 48 14.77 0.66 4.76
N GLY A 49 14.55 1.39 3.67
CA GLY A 49 14.33 0.80 2.36
C GLY A 49 14.53 1.84 1.28
N ALA A 50 14.57 1.35 0.04
CA ALA A 50 14.66 2.17 -1.16
C ALA A 50 14.07 1.40 -2.35
N GLU A 51 13.80 2.11 -3.43
CA GLU A 51 13.57 1.50 -4.74
C GLU A 51 14.83 1.64 -5.58
N ILE A 52 15.29 0.54 -6.15
CA ILE A 52 16.52 0.49 -6.96
C ILE A 52 16.19 0.07 -8.41
N PRO A 53 16.88 0.63 -9.42
CA PRO A 53 16.73 0.19 -10.81
C PRO A 53 17.06 -1.29 -10.99
N ILE A 54 16.34 -1.97 -11.88
CA ILE A 54 16.64 -3.35 -12.26
C ILE A 54 17.74 -3.32 -13.33
N ALA A 55 18.93 -3.82 -12.97
CA ALA A 55 20.13 -3.82 -13.80
C ALA A 55 20.00 -4.54 -15.17
N SER A 56 18.92 -5.29 -15.40
CA SER A 56 18.67 -6.04 -16.64
C SER A 56 17.78 -5.31 -17.66
N SER A 57 17.30 -4.10 -17.35
CA SER A 57 16.52 -3.31 -18.31
C SER A 57 17.45 -2.48 -19.19
N SER A 58 17.18 -2.43 -20.50
CA SER A 58 17.94 -1.64 -21.47
C SER A 58 18.14 -0.19 -21.01
N GLU A 59 19.15 0.51 -21.53
CA GLU A 59 19.46 1.93 -21.25
C GLU A 59 18.29 2.92 -21.57
N THR A 60 17.13 2.41 -21.96
CA THR A 60 15.89 3.15 -22.14
C THR A 60 15.30 3.54 -20.80
N SER A 61 15.28 4.85 -20.52
CA SER A 61 14.55 5.42 -19.38
C SER A 61 13.05 5.52 -19.67
N PRO A 62 12.19 5.36 -18.64
CA PRO A 62 12.47 4.94 -17.28
C PRO A 62 12.73 3.43 -17.17
N GLN A 63 13.56 3.08 -16.19
CA GLN A 63 13.87 1.70 -15.87
C GLN A 63 12.91 1.20 -14.78
N PRO A 64 12.36 -0.02 -14.90
CA PRO A 64 11.61 -0.64 -13.83
C PRO A 64 12.49 -0.76 -12.57
N ARG A 65 11.87 -0.62 -11.40
CA ARG A 65 12.54 -0.70 -10.09
C ARG A 65 12.02 -1.83 -9.22
N HIS A 66 12.85 -2.37 -8.34
CA HIS A 66 12.43 -3.23 -7.24
C HIS A 66 12.62 -2.53 -5.89
N HIS A 67 11.75 -2.83 -4.92
CA HIS A 67 11.91 -2.35 -3.55
C HIS A 67 12.86 -3.26 -2.77
N VAL A 68 13.78 -2.66 -2.03
CA VAL A 68 14.75 -3.33 -1.17
C VAL A 68 14.62 -2.86 0.28
N LEU A 69 14.87 -3.78 1.20
CA LEU A 69 14.91 -3.54 2.63
C LEU A 69 16.36 -3.55 3.09
N TYR A 70 16.70 -2.67 4.04
CA TYR A 70 18.06 -2.61 4.55
C TYR A 70 18.18 -3.58 5.73
N THR A 71 19.29 -4.30 5.79
CA THR A 71 19.70 -5.11 6.94
C THR A 71 20.86 -4.41 7.65
N GLU A 72 21.40 -5.02 8.72
CA GLU A 72 22.52 -4.42 9.45
C GLU A 72 23.75 -4.17 8.55
N ASP A 73 23.97 -5.04 7.57
CA ASP A 73 25.19 -5.12 6.76
C ASP A 73 24.98 -4.95 5.26
N ASN A 74 23.75 -5.07 4.76
CA ASN A 74 23.46 -5.12 3.32
C ASN A 74 21.98 -4.75 3.05
N ILE A 75 21.47 -5.14 1.88
CA ILE A 75 20.07 -5.03 1.48
C ILE A 75 19.50 -6.40 1.08
N ILE A 76 18.20 -6.57 1.24
CA ILE A 76 17.44 -7.72 0.75
C ILE A 76 16.28 -7.24 -0.14
N PRO A 77 16.16 -7.73 -1.38
CA PRO A 77 15.01 -7.45 -2.22
C PRO A 77 13.71 -7.94 -1.58
N THR A 78 12.68 -7.10 -1.60
CA THR A 78 11.38 -7.46 -1.03
C THR A 78 10.75 -8.62 -1.79
N ASP A 79 10.98 -8.70 -3.12
CA ASP A 79 10.53 -9.82 -3.95
C ASP A 79 11.00 -11.18 -3.44
N THR A 80 12.17 -11.24 -2.80
CA THR A 80 12.83 -12.47 -2.38
C THR A 80 12.13 -13.01 -1.14
N ILE A 81 11.76 -12.11 -0.21
CA ILE A 81 10.94 -12.45 0.96
C ILE A 81 9.53 -12.86 0.51
N LEU A 82 8.90 -12.09 -0.39
CA LEU A 82 7.56 -12.42 -0.89
C LEU A 82 7.55 -13.76 -1.63
N LYS A 83 8.55 -14.04 -2.47
CA LYS A 83 8.66 -15.29 -3.23
C LYS A 83 8.80 -16.50 -2.32
N LEU A 84 9.53 -16.38 -1.20
CA LEU A 84 9.75 -17.48 -0.27
C LEU A 84 8.45 -18.09 0.26
N PHE A 85 7.37 -17.32 0.38
CA PHE A 85 6.10 -17.78 0.94
C PHE A 85 5.00 -18.02 -0.10
N ASN A 86 5.32 -18.02 -1.40
CA ASN A 86 4.32 -18.22 -2.44
C ASN A 86 3.91 -19.69 -2.55
N ASP A 87 2.91 -20.02 -3.37
CA ASP A 87 2.40 -21.39 -3.52
C ASP A 87 3.48 -22.40 -3.91
N GLU A 88 4.46 -22.00 -4.72
CA GLU A 88 5.57 -22.84 -5.17
C GLU A 88 6.55 -23.14 -4.04
N ASN A 89 6.88 -22.14 -3.21
CA ASN A 89 7.92 -22.23 -2.19
C ASN A 89 7.37 -22.49 -0.77
N CYS A 90 6.05 -22.40 -0.57
CA CYS A 90 5.37 -22.71 0.68
C CYS A 90 3.99 -23.35 0.44
N PRO A 91 3.93 -24.62 -0.01
CA PRO A 91 2.67 -25.29 -0.36
C PRO A 91 1.67 -25.37 0.80
N ASN A 92 2.14 -25.41 2.05
CA ASN A 92 1.27 -25.43 3.25
C ASN A 92 0.45 -24.14 3.44
N LEU A 93 0.78 -23.06 2.71
CA LEU A 93 0.01 -21.82 2.67
C LEU A 93 -0.92 -21.71 1.45
N GLN A 94 -0.93 -22.66 0.51
CA GLN A 94 -1.75 -22.59 -0.70
C GLN A 94 -3.24 -22.34 -0.37
N GLY A 95 -3.86 -21.33 -1.00
CA GLY A 95 -5.24 -20.94 -0.73
C GLY A 95 -5.45 -20.17 0.58
N LYS A 96 -4.38 -19.82 1.30
CA LYS A 96 -4.42 -19.15 2.60
C LYS A 96 -3.82 -17.74 2.54
N PRO A 97 -4.42 -16.75 3.23
CA PRO A 97 -3.96 -15.37 3.19
C PRO A 97 -2.52 -15.20 3.65
N ARG A 98 -1.76 -14.40 2.90
CA ARG A 98 -0.36 -14.05 3.18
C ARG A 98 -0.21 -12.53 3.22
N MET A 99 -0.16 -11.98 4.43
CA MET A 99 -0.21 -10.54 4.67
C MET A 99 1.18 -9.99 5.02
N PHE A 100 1.63 -8.97 4.30
CA PHE A 100 2.91 -8.29 4.51
C PHE A 100 2.69 -6.81 4.81
N PHE A 101 3.15 -6.34 5.96
CA PHE A 101 3.07 -4.94 6.38
C PHE A 101 4.48 -4.35 6.44
N ILE A 102 4.79 -3.46 5.50
CA ILE A 102 6.14 -2.99 5.25
C ILE A 102 6.25 -1.50 5.57
N GLN A 103 6.81 -1.22 6.74
CA GLN A 103 7.26 0.12 7.14
C GLN A 103 8.70 0.30 6.67
N ALA A 104 8.86 0.84 5.46
CA ALA A 104 10.14 1.21 4.88
C ALA A 104 9.95 2.35 3.87
N CYS A 105 11.00 3.14 3.63
CA CYS A 105 10.99 4.14 2.57
C CYS A 105 10.97 3.48 1.19
N ARG A 106 10.32 4.12 0.23
CA ARG A 106 10.30 3.71 -1.18
C ARG A 106 10.94 4.76 -2.09
N SER A 107 11.76 5.66 -1.53
CA SER A 107 12.51 6.65 -2.29
C SER A 107 13.49 5.97 -3.25
N ILE A 108 13.71 6.60 -4.40
CA ILE A 108 14.56 6.04 -5.44
C ILE A 108 16.03 6.25 -5.06
N PHE A 109 16.81 5.17 -4.99
CA PHE A 109 18.25 5.22 -4.78
C PHE A 109 18.93 5.84 -6.02
N ASP A 110 19.94 6.69 -5.82
CA ASP A 110 20.66 7.47 -6.86
C ASP A 110 19.93 8.66 -7.51
N ILE A 111 18.67 8.93 -7.16
CA ILE A 111 18.00 10.18 -7.54
C ILE A 111 17.92 11.06 -6.29
N ALA A 112 18.73 12.12 -6.24
CA ALA A 112 18.58 13.19 -5.24
C ALA A 112 17.10 13.57 -5.16
N PRO A 113 16.52 13.81 -3.98
CA PRO A 113 15.07 13.92 -3.80
C PRO A 113 14.53 14.93 -4.81
N LYS A 114 13.93 14.44 -5.91
CA LYS A 114 13.04 15.27 -6.69
C LYS A 114 11.96 15.63 -5.69
N SER A 115 11.89 16.90 -5.38
CA SER A 115 10.87 17.53 -4.56
C SER A 115 9.53 17.36 -5.27
N GLU A 116 9.04 16.14 -5.32
CA GLU A 116 7.69 15.81 -5.72
C GLU A 116 6.99 15.44 -4.43
N VAL A 117 6.74 16.48 -3.63
CA VAL A 117 5.56 16.43 -2.77
C VAL A 117 4.37 16.21 -3.71
N ASP A 118 3.48 15.32 -3.32
CA ASP A 118 2.15 15.25 -3.93
C ASP A 118 1.53 16.64 -3.74
N GLU A 119 1.33 17.40 -4.81
CA GLU A 119 0.46 18.58 -4.79
C GLU A 119 -0.93 18.02 -4.56
N GLY A 120 -1.25 17.71 -3.30
CA GLY A 120 -2.51 17.07 -2.94
C GLY A 120 -3.65 17.79 -3.64
N TYR A 121 -4.53 17.01 -4.27
CA TYR A 121 -5.66 17.57 -4.98
C TYR A 121 -6.61 18.24 -4.00
N THR A 122 -6.93 19.52 -4.21
CA THR A 122 -7.96 20.21 -3.44
C THR A 122 -9.29 19.53 -3.76
N ILE A 123 -9.85 18.79 -2.81
CA ILE A 123 -11.23 18.34 -2.91
C ILE A 123 -12.09 19.58 -2.63
N ASP A 124 -12.69 20.13 -3.68
CA ASP A 124 -13.81 21.05 -3.51
C ASP A 124 -14.91 20.25 -2.81
N LEU A 125 -15.08 20.52 -1.51
CA LEU A 125 -16.23 20.03 -0.77
C LEU A 125 -17.46 20.60 -1.46
N VAL A 126 -18.12 19.79 -2.27
CA VAL A 126 -19.49 20.07 -2.70
C VAL A 126 -20.31 20.08 -1.42
N GLN A 127 -20.54 21.28 -0.90
CA GLN A 127 -21.55 21.49 0.12
C GLN A 127 -22.87 21.21 -0.56
N ASP A 128 -23.43 20.04 -0.29
CA ASP A 128 -24.82 19.73 -0.60
C ASP A 128 -25.71 20.77 0.11
N GLN A 129 -26.07 21.81 -0.62
CA GLN A 129 -27.40 22.41 -0.50
C GLN A 129 -28.19 21.95 -1.71
N VAL A 130 -28.85 20.81 -1.55
CA VAL A 130 -29.93 20.38 -2.43
C VAL A 130 -31.08 21.36 -2.21
N ASP A 131 -31.21 22.34 -3.11
CA ASP A 131 -32.37 23.22 -3.17
C ASP A 131 -33.46 22.51 -3.99
N ILE A 132 -34.36 21.82 -3.28
CA ILE A 132 -35.51 21.11 -3.84
C ILE A 132 -36.56 22.14 -4.26
N ASP A 133 -36.31 22.97 -5.27
CA ASP A 133 -37.33 23.84 -5.87
C ASP A 133 -36.83 24.45 -7.18
N LYS A 134 -36.60 23.61 -8.21
CA LYS A 134 -36.66 23.99 -9.64
C LYS A 134 -36.44 22.77 -10.54
N VAL A 135 -37.53 22.09 -10.87
CA VAL A 135 -37.63 21.39 -12.17
C VAL A 135 -38.56 22.22 -13.05
N PRO A 136 -38.16 22.48 -14.31
CA PRO A 136 -39.18 22.37 -15.33
C PRO A 136 -38.71 21.59 -16.56
N GLU A 137 -39.45 20.52 -16.86
CA GLU A 137 -39.70 20.03 -18.20
C GLU A 137 -40.34 21.12 -19.08
N LYS A 138 -39.88 21.27 -20.33
CA LYS A 138 -40.74 21.28 -21.54
C LYS A 138 -39.93 21.41 -22.85
N THR A 139 -39.88 20.29 -23.56
CA THR A 139 -40.38 20.06 -24.93
C THR A 139 -40.35 21.19 -25.97
N LYS A 140 -39.54 20.94 -27.01
CA LYS A 140 -39.71 21.20 -28.46
C LYS A 140 -40.10 22.60 -28.93
N GLU A 141 -39.22 23.21 -29.72
CA GLU A 141 -39.61 24.05 -30.86
C GLU A 141 -38.61 23.94 -32.01
N THR A 142 -39.09 24.29 -33.19
CA THR A 142 -38.82 23.72 -34.50
C THR A 142 -38.53 24.86 -35.49
N LEU A 143 -37.52 24.68 -36.36
CA LEU A 143 -37.33 25.25 -37.72
C LEU A 143 -37.39 26.79 -37.95
N ALA A 144 -36.28 27.35 -38.47
CA ALA A 144 -36.14 28.03 -39.79
C ALA A 144 -34.91 28.98 -39.77
N ASP A 145 -33.79 28.61 -40.42
CA ASP A 145 -33.34 29.05 -41.76
C ASP A 145 -32.92 30.53 -41.82
N THR A 146 -31.65 30.91 -42.08
CA THR A 146 -31.11 30.99 -43.45
C THR A 146 -29.61 31.37 -43.51
N HIS A 147 -28.88 30.65 -44.37
CA HIS A 147 -27.75 31.07 -45.25
C HIS A 147 -26.37 31.48 -44.69
N GLY A 148 -25.43 30.51 -44.75
CA GLY A 148 -24.27 30.56 -45.66
C GLY A 148 -22.90 30.91 -45.07
N ARG A 149 -22.01 29.92 -44.92
CA ARG A 149 -20.77 29.70 -45.72
C ARG A 149 -19.98 28.52 -45.12
N HIS A 150 -19.68 27.53 -45.96
CA HIS A 150 -18.74 26.45 -45.66
C HIS A 150 -17.31 26.99 -45.64
N GLU A 151 -16.57 26.74 -44.57
CA GLU A 151 -15.14 26.42 -44.62
C GLU A 151 -14.96 25.14 -43.80
N GLU A 152 -14.42 24.12 -44.46
CA GLU A 152 -14.10 22.81 -43.90
C GLU A 152 -12.86 22.97 -43.00
N GLU A 153 -13.02 22.98 -41.67
CA GLU A 153 -11.90 22.77 -40.77
C GLU A 153 -11.69 21.26 -40.59
N GLU A 154 -10.62 20.79 -41.22
CA GLU A 154 -10.11 19.43 -41.14
C GLU A 154 -9.99 18.97 -39.68
N ASN A 155 -10.51 17.78 -39.41
CA ASN A 155 -10.30 17.02 -38.17
C ASN A 155 -8.81 16.81 -37.91
N ASN A 156 -8.16 17.76 -37.24
CA ASN A 156 -6.91 17.51 -36.53
C ASN A 156 -7.25 16.81 -35.22
N LEU A 157 -7.59 15.51 -35.30
CA LEU A 157 -7.49 14.63 -34.15
C LEU A 157 -6.01 14.63 -33.77
N SER A 158 -5.65 15.47 -32.81
CA SER A 158 -4.30 15.55 -32.27
C SER A 158 -3.88 14.14 -31.91
N ILE A 159 -2.91 13.61 -32.67
CA ILE A 159 -2.22 12.36 -32.39
C ILE A 159 -1.85 12.42 -30.91
N CYS A 160 -2.42 11.51 -30.11
CA CYS A 160 -2.14 11.42 -28.69
C CYS A 160 -0.63 11.54 -28.49
N LYS A 161 -0.20 12.46 -27.62
CA LYS A 161 1.21 12.59 -27.25
C LYS A 161 1.78 11.19 -27.01
N PRO A 162 3.01 10.88 -27.46
CA PRO A 162 3.66 9.63 -27.11
C PRO A 162 3.49 9.40 -25.61
N ILE A 163 2.94 8.24 -25.23
CA ILE A 163 2.79 7.88 -23.82
C ILE A 163 4.19 7.96 -23.23
N GLU A 164 4.42 8.93 -22.35
CA GLU A 164 5.70 8.99 -21.65
C GLU A 164 5.87 7.66 -20.93
N PRO A 165 7.00 6.98 -21.13
CA PRO A 165 7.14 5.65 -20.61
C PRO A 165 7.03 5.71 -19.08
N VAL A 166 6.22 4.80 -18.53
CA VAL A 166 5.77 4.87 -17.13
C VAL A 166 6.88 4.35 -16.24
N ASP A 167 7.24 5.16 -15.25
CA ASP A 167 8.20 4.79 -14.24
C ASP A 167 7.50 4.02 -13.11
N PHE A 168 7.80 2.73 -12.92
CA PHE A 168 7.11 1.91 -11.94
C PHE A 168 8.04 0.99 -11.13
N CYS A 169 7.63 0.77 -9.89
CA CYS A 169 8.21 -0.25 -9.03
C CYS A 169 7.38 -1.53 -9.08
N LEU A 170 8.05 -2.64 -9.44
CA LEU A 170 7.46 -3.97 -9.42
C LEU A 170 7.42 -4.50 -8.00
N ILE A 171 6.22 -4.70 -7.48
CA ILE A 171 5.96 -5.47 -6.27
C ILE A 171 5.20 -6.73 -6.71
N PRO A 172 5.80 -7.92 -6.61
CA PRO A 172 5.07 -9.16 -6.84
C PRO A 172 3.91 -9.26 -5.84
N CYS A 173 2.70 -9.41 -6.36
CA CYS A 173 1.55 -9.81 -5.57
C CYS A 173 1.16 -11.20 -6.07
N TYR A 174 1.47 -12.24 -5.29
CA TYR A 174 1.09 -13.62 -5.63
C TYR A 174 -0.35 -13.88 -5.21
N GLU A 175 -0.90 -15.03 -5.59
CA GLU A 175 -2.24 -15.45 -5.18
C GLU A 175 -2.39 -15.46 -3.65
N ASP A 176 -3.52 -14.95 -3.17
CA ASP A 176 -3.85 -14.78 -1.75
C ASP A 176 -2.90 -13.87 -0.95
N TYR A 177 -2.12 -13.02 -1.63
CA TYR A 177 -1.28 -12.03 -0.95
C TYR A 177 -2.04 -10.75 -0.65
N LEU A 178 -1.63 -10.11 0.43
CA LEU A 178 -1.83 -8.69 0.69
C LEU A 178 -0.49 -8.08 1.08
N VAL A 179 -0.06 -7.03 0.39
CA VAL A 179 1.18 -6.30 0.66
C VAL A 179 0.84 -4.84 0.87
N MET A 180 1.12 -4.32 2.07
CA MET A 180 0.83 -2.95 2.46
C MET A 180 2.13 -2.20 2.78
N PHE A 181 2.37 -1.10 2.08
CA PHE A 181 3.53 -0.22 2.30
C PHE A 181 3.14 1.05 3.05
N SER A 182 4.07 1.61 3.83
CA SER A 182 3.89 2.88 4.55
C SER A 182 4.00 4.13 3.66
N SER A 183 4.24 3.96 2.36
CA SER A 183 4.34 5.05 1.39
C SER A 183 4.06 4.54 -0.03
N SER A 184 3.71 5.46 -0.92
CA SER A 184 3.65 5.20 -2.36
C SER A 184 5.06 5.07 -2.97
N SER A 185 5.14 4.44 -4.14
CA SER A 185 6.39 4.27 -4.88
C SER A 185 7.09 5.63 -5.08
N GLY A 186 8.40 5.65 -4.88
CA GLY A 186 9.21 6.87 -4.96
C GLY A 186 9.13 7.82 -3.75
N LYS A 187 8.29 7.54 -2.74
CA LYS A 187 8.09 8.44 -1.58
C LYS A 187 8.77 7.93 -0.30
N LEU A 188 8.89 8.84 0.67
CA LEU A 188 9.49 8.55 1.99
C LEU A 188 8.49 7.90 2.94
N GLY A 189 8.98 6.97 3.76
CA GLY A 189 8.25 6.42 4.90
C GLY A 189 8.59 7.19 6.18
N TRP A 190 7.57 7.62 6.93
CA TRP A 190 7.76 8.47 8.11
C TRP A 190 7.61 7.70 9.43
N SER A 191 8.24 8.25 10.47
CA SER A 191 8.15 7.77 11.85
C SER A 191 8.21 8.95 12.83
N ASN A 192 7.61 8.77 14.00
CA ASN A 192 7.64 9.76 15.08
C ASN A 192 8.39 9.21 16.29
N LYS A 193 9.20 10.06 16.93
CA LYS A 193 9.85 9.72 18.19
C LYS A 193 8.79 9.34 19.23
N GLY A 194 8.95 8.17 19.85
CA GLY A 194 8.03 7.64 20.86
C GLY A 194 6.80 6.89 20.32
N LYS A 195 6.32 7.17 19.10
CA LYS A 195 5.20 6.42 18.48
C LYS A 195 5.66 5.33 17.50
N GLY A 196 6.85 5.46 16.92
CA GLY A 196 7.38 4.55 15.91
C GLY A 196 6.96 4.92 14.47
N GLY A 197 7.08 3.96 13.56
CA GLY A 197 6.69 4.11 12.15
C GLY A 197 5.19 4.33 11.99
N TRP A 198 4.81 5.23 11.10
CA TRP A 198 3.42 5.68 10.95
C TRP A 198 2.46 4.54 10.60
N LEU A 199 2.84 3.66 9.66
CA LEU A 199 2.00 2.53 9.27
C LEU A 199 1.74 1.61 10.46
N LEU A 200 2.80 1.22 11.18
CA LEU A 200 2.67 0.28 12.31
C LEU A 200 1.94 0.90 13.50
N TYR A 201 2.12 2.21 13.73
CA TYR A 201 1.36 2.95 14.72
C TYR A 201 -0.13 2.95 14.38
N CYS A 202 -0.51 3.35 13.16
CA CYS A 202 -1.91 3.37 12.74
C CYS A 202 -2.52 1.97 12.72
N LEU A 203 -1.78 0.97 12.24
CA LEU A 203 -2.20 -0.44 12.26
C LEU A 203 -2.49 -0.87 13.71
N PHE A 204 -1.56 -0.63 14.64
CA PHE A 204 -1.77 -0.96 16.04
C PHE A 204 -3.00 -0.27 16.64
N THR A 205 -3.10 1.05 16.48
CA THR A 205 -4.19 1.83 17.10
C THR A 205 -5.56 1.47 16.53
N VAL A 206 -5.70 1.33 15.21
CA VAL A 206 -6.99 0.96 14.60
C VAL A 206 -7.39 -0.45 15.02
N PHE A 207 -6.45 -1.40 15.09
CA PHE A 207 -6.79 -2.74 15.57
C PHE A 207 -7.20 -2.72 17.04
N GLU A 208 -6.44 -2.04 17.91
CA GLU A 208 -6.75 -1.94 19.34
C GLU A 208 -8.14 -1.33 19.58
N GLU A 209 -8.54 -0.31 18.81
CA GLU A 209 -9.89 0.28 18.86
C GLU A 209 -11.00 -0.70 18.42
N LEU A 210 -10.67 -1.67 17.56
CA LEU A 210 -11.65 -2.59 16.97
C LEU A 210 -11.71 -3.95 17.65
N LEU A 211 -10.76 -4.32 18.51
CA LEU A 211 -10.77 -5.60 19.23
C LEU A 211 -12.05 -5.77 20.09
N ASP A 212 -12.67 -4.67 20.52
CA ASP A 212 -13.86 -4.66 21.37
C ASP A 212 -15.19 -4.46 20.60
N THR A 213 -15.13 -4.26 19.28
CA THR A 213 -16.30 -4.03 18.42
C THR A 213 -16.40 -5.13 17.37
N ASN A 214 -17.61 -5.58 17.04
CA ASN A 214 -17.82 -6.67 16.08
C ASN A 214 -16.97 -6.48 14.81
N PHE A 215 -16.05 -7.41 14.55
CA PHE A 215 -14.98 -7.21 13.56
C PHE A 215 -15.53 -7.08 12.13
N ASP A 216 -15.27 -5.93 11.52
CA ASP A 216 -15.43 -5.68 10.09
C ASP A 216 -14.42 -6.52 9.27
N ASN A 217 -14.69 -6.66 7.97
CA ASN A 217 -13.75 -7.27 7.02
C ASN A 217 -12.39 -6.56 7.07
N PHE A 218 -11.30 -7.33 7.05
CA PHE A 218 -9.92 -6.87 7.13
C PHE A 218 -9.58 -5.73 6.16
N LEU A 219 -10.07 -5.74 4.92
CA LEU A 219 -9.83 -4.65 3.96
C LEU A 219 -10.47 -3.32 4.41
N GLN A 220 -11.60 -3.37 5.11
CA GLN A 220 -12.21 -2.16 5.69
C GLN A 220 -11.37 -1.65 6.87
N ILE A 221 -10.83 -2.56 7.68
CA ILE A 221 -9.89 -2.20 8.75
C ILE A 221 -8.66 -1.50 8.16
N LEU A 222 -8.05 -2.06 7.10
CA LEU A 222 -6.90 -1.44 6.45
C LEU A 222 -7.26 -0.10 5.78
N SER A 223 -8.48 0.06 5.29
CA SER A 223 -8.97 1.37 4.81
C SER A 223 -9.03 2.40 5.93
N ARG A 224 -9.46 2.01 7.14
CA ARG A 224 -9.41 2.88 8.33
C ARG A 224 -7.97 3.21 8.73
N VAL A 225 -7.05 2.25 8.61
CA VAL A 225 -5.59 2.49 8.83
C VAL A 225 -5.07 3.55 7.86
N CYS A 226 -5.39 3.44 6.56
CA CYS A 226 -5.03 4.44 5.56
C CYS A 226 -5.61 5.82 5.90
N GLY A 227 -6.91 5.87 6.25
CA GLY A 227 -7.59 7.10 6.66
C GLY A 227 -6.91 7.76 7.85
N LYS A 228 -6.67 7.01 8.93
CA LYS A 228 -6.00 7.48 10.13
C LYS A 228 -4.60 8.03 9.84
N MET A 229 -3.83 7.33 9.01
CA MET A 229 -2.48 7.77 8.64
C MET A 229 -2.51 9.08 7.85
N ALA A 230 -3.45 9.23 6.92
CA ALA A 230 -3.59 10.44 6.12
C ALA A 230 -4.08 11.65 6.93
N THR A 231 -5.04 11.44 7.84
CA THR A 231 -5.66 12.52 8.61
C THR A 231 -4.82 12.94 9.82
N ASP A 232 -4.37 11.97 10.63
CA ASP A 232 -3.87 12.23 11.99
C ASP A 232 -2.37 12.51 12.04
N LEU A 233 -1.63 12.13 11.00
CA LEU A 233 -0.17 12.20 11.02
C LEU A 233 0.35 13.24 10.05
N GLU A 234 1.32 14.02 10.48
CA GLU A 234 2.09 14.96 9.67
C GLU A 234 3.50 15.07 10.22
N THR A 235 4.46 15.38 9.36
CA THR A 235 5.84 15.59 9.79
C THR A 235 5.99 16.94 10.48
N SER A 236 6.80 16.97 11.55
CA SER A 236 7.30 18.20 12.15
C SER A 236 8.80 18.25 11.96
N HIS A 237 9.26 19.07 11.02
CA HIS A 237 10.67 19.07 10.61
C HIS A 237 11.21 20.49 10.41
N GLY A 238 12.50 20.68 10.72
CA GLY A 238 13.14 22.00 10.59
C GLY A 238 13.31 22.45 9.14
N ASN A 239 13.43 21.50 8.20
CA ASN A 239 13.42 21.81 6.77
C ASN A 239 11.98 22.10 6.31
N LYS A 240 11.77 23.29 5.73
CA LYS A 240 10.46 23.75 5.24
C LYS A 240 9.83 22.80 4.21
N VAL A 241 10.64 22.10 3.41
CA VAL A 241 10.17 21.17 2.38
C VAL A 241 9.49 19.94 3.00
N TYR A 242 10.04 19.46 4.12
CA TYR A 242 9.57 18.26 4.80
C TYR A 242 8.69 18.55 6.02
N ASN A 243 8.33 19.82 6.26
CA ASN A 243 7.47 20.18 7.37
C ASN A 243 6.01 20.13 6.92
N LYS A 244 5.11 19.59 7.75
CA LYS A 244 3.69 19.39 7.44
C LYS A 244 3.43 18.48 6.23
N THR A 245 4.38 17.60 5.92
CA THR A 245 4.25 16.60 4.86
C THR A 245 3.38 15.45 5.36
N LYS A 246 2.52 14.95 4.47
CA LYS A 246 1.65 13.79 4.68
C LYS A 246 2.22 12.57 3.96
N SER A 247 1.74 11.38 4.33
CA SER A 247 1.97 10.14 3.59
C SER A 247 0.73 9.29 3.63
N ALA A 248 0.49 8.55 2.55
CA ALA A 248 -0.57 7.56 2.47
C ALA A 248 0.05 6.16 2.37
N ALA A 249 -0.48 5.23 3.14
CA ALA A 249 -0.17 3.82 2.97
C ALA A 249 -0.80 3.29 1.67
N VAL A 250 -0.16 2.31 1.05
CA VAL A 250 -0.60 1.71 -0.21
C VAL A 250 -0.77 0.22 -0.02
N ILE A 251 -1.88 -0.33 -0.52
CA ILE A 251 -2.24 -1.75 -0.41
C ILE A 251 -2.27 -2.35 -1.81
N TYR A 252 -1.57 -3.46 -1.99
CA TYR A 252 -1.67 -4.34 -3.16
C TYR A 252 -2.20 -5.68 -2.68
N HIS A 253 -3.26 -6.23 -3.27
CA HIS A 253 -3.73 -7.56 -2.87
C HIS A 253 -4.28 -8.38 -4.02
N MET A 254 -4.18 -9.70 -3.88
CA MET A 254 -4.84 -10.72 -4.68
C MET A 254 -5.63 -11.69 -3.80
N LEU A 255 -6.08 -11.21 -2.62
CA LEU A 255 -7.03 -11.94 -1.79
C LEU A 255 -8.29 -12.29 -2.60
N THR A 256 -8.70 -13.56 -2.52
CA THR A 256 -9.85 -14.10 -3.25
C THR A 256 -11.12 -14.21 -2.41
N LYS A 257 -11.02 -13.90 -1.11
CA LYS A 257 -12.09 -14.03 -0.12
C LYS A 257 -12.03 -12.88 0.88
N ASP A 258 -13.15 -12.63 1.54
CA ASP A 258 -13.18 -11.76 2.71
C ASP A 258 -12.38 -12.39 3.85
N LEU A 259 -11.53 -11.57 4.47
CA LEU A 259 -10.68 -11.98 5.58
C LEU A 259 -11.21 -11.36 6.87
N TYR A 260 -11.34 -12.19 7.91
CA TYR A 260 -11.68 -11.77 9.25
C TYR A 260 -10.60 -12.31 10.20
N LEU A 261 -9.89 -11.43 10.89
CA LEU A 261 -8.94 -11.81 11.93
C LEU A 261 -9.62 -11.65 13.28
N ARG A 262 -9.87 -12.76 13.98
CA ARG A 262 -10.50 -12.79 15.30
C ARG A 262 -9.74 -13.76 16.21
N PRO A 263 -9.66 -13.49 17.52
CA PRO A 263 -9.15 -14.46 18.48
C PRO A 263 -9.97 -15.77 18.39
N LYS A 264 -9.30 -16.92 18.40
CA LYS A 264 -9.92 -18.26 18.37
C LYS A 264 -10.85 -18.47 19.56
N SER A 265 -10.49 -17.91 20.71
CA SER A 265 -11.34 -17.92 21.92
C SER A 265 -12.72 -17.32 21.73
N MET A 266 -12.89 -16.35 20.82
CA MET A 266 -14.20 -15.75 20.50
C MET A 266 -15.04 -16.64 19.58
N MET A 267 -14.43 -17.56 18.83
CA MET A 267 -15.16 -18.47 17.93
C MET A 267 -15.77 -19.66 18.68
N GLU A 268 -15.14 -20.11 19.78
CA GLU A 268 -15.65 -21.23 20.59
C GLU A 268 -16.92 -20.87 21.39
N SER A 269 -17.19 -19.58 21.63
CA SER A 269 -18.41 -19.12 22.31
C SER A 269 -19.64 -19.02 21.40
N GLU A 270 -19.49 -19.20 20.09
CA GLU A 270 -20.58 -19.13 19.10
C GLU A 270 -21.10 -20.52 18.64
N THR A 271 -20.51 -21.60 19.15
CA THR A 271 -20.90 -23.02 18.88
C THR A 271 -21.49 -23.69 20.10
#